data_AF-A0A6V7VXV6-F1
#
_entry.id   AF-A0A6V7VXV6-F1
#
_cell.length_a   1.000
_cell.length_b   1.000
_cell.length_c   1.000
_cell.angle_alpha   90.00
_cell.angle_beta   90.00
_cell.angle_gamma   90.00
#
_symmetry.space_group_name_H-M   'P 1'
#
loop_
_entity.id
_entity.type
_entity.pdbx_description
1 polymer ?
#
loop_
_entity_poly.entity_id
_entity_poly.type
_entity_poly.pdbx_seq_one_letter_code
_entity_poly.pdbx_strand_id
1 'polypeptide(L)'
;MDKRINLISIYLMSKKIFLLLFLLLILFIVVNSFDSLQIPQIQRHSEMLVPLNSTTALLCELVFNQGRPNEEARWIFEGKEVARVNGQSNAFLNNNPSMHLNNSSNASSKADPIPEIGFLIIQSTLREHEGDYWCERLSDGLLGERTRLRVAFLKQFAPGSGPVIVGGGSSREEGQLVVLDCPQTFGVPPPIINWKLNGERLIDFLSLNMEIAPNGSLLLHKLFFLTKRLLHLRGCQFCCQNSF
;
A
#
# COMPACT_ATOMS: atom_id res chain seq x y z
N MET A 1 -43.25 -4.12 -76.00
CA MET A 1 -41.87 -3.81 -75.57
C MET A 1 -41.92 -2.70 -74.53
N ASP A 2 -41.26 -2.94 -73.40
CA ASP A 2 -41.44 -2.35 -72.07
C ASP A 2 -41.19 -0.84 -71.93
N LYS A 3 -42.14 -0.13 -71.30
CA LYS A 3 -41.91 1.18 -70.67
C LYS A 3 -42.31 1.25 -69.19
N ARG A 4 -42.83 0.18 -68.59
CA ARG A 4 -43.19 0.15 -67.14
C ARG A 4 -42.03 -0.23 -66.20
N ILE A 5 -40.94 -0.79 -66.73
CA ILE A 5 -39.78 -1.25 -65.93
C ILE A 5 -38.89 -0.08 -65.45
N ASN A 6 -38.97 1.10 -66.08
CA ASN A 6 -38.08 2.22 -65.74
C ASN A 6 -38.49 3.01 -64.49
N LEU A 7 -39.78 3.24 -64.22
CA LEU A 7 -40.19 4.05 -63.04
C LEU A 7 -39.97 3.32 -61.71
N ILE A 8 -40.20 2.01 -61.65
CA ILE A 8 -40.02 1.21 -60.43
C ILE A 8 -38.53 1.08 -60.10
N SER A 9 -37.68 0.90 -61.13
CA SER A 9 -36.22 0.83 -60.97
C SER A 9 -35.63 2.15 -60.46
N ILE A 10 -36.09 3.30 -60.99
CA ILE A 10 -35.67 4.63 -60.53
C ILE A 10 -36.16 4.91 -59.10
N TYR A 11 -37.39 4.51 -58.76
CA TYR A 11 -37.93 4.67 -57.41
C TYR A 11 -37.21 3.79 -56.38
N LEU A 12 -36.84 2.56 -56.75
CA LEU A 12 -36.03 1.66 -55.92
C LEU A 12 -34.58 2.15 -55.76
N MET A 13 -33.97 2.70 -56.82
CA MET A 13 -32.65 3.34 -56.77
C MET A 13 -32.65 4.56 -55.85
N SER A 14 -33.68 5.40 -55.93
CA SER A 14 -33.86 6.57 -55.06
C SER A 14 -34.01 6.18 -53.58
N LYS A 15 -34.77 5.12 -53.26
CA LYS A 15 -34.89 4.59 -51.89
C LYS A 15 -33.59 4.04 -51.34
N LYS A 16 -32.80 3.33 -52.15
CA LYS A 16 -31.48 2.81 -51.75
C LYS A 16 -30.49 3.94 -51.46
N ILE A 17 -30.49 4.99 -52.27
CA ILE A 17 -29.64 6.17 -52.09
C ILE A 17 -30.05 6.92 -50.81
N PHE A 18 -31.35 7.11 -50.57
CA PHE A 18 -31.84 7.75 -49.35
C PHE A 18 -31.48 6.94 -48.10
N LEU A 19 -31.61 5.61 -48.15
CA LEU A 19 -31.22 4.73 -47.05
C LEU A 19 -29.70 4.77 -46.78
N LEU A 20 -28.88 4.82 -47.84
CA LEU A 20 -27.43 4.94 -47.71
C LEU A 20 -27.02 6.28 -47.10
N LEU A 21 -27.62 7.38 -47.58
CA LEU A 21 -27.37 8.71 -47.02
C LEU A 21 -27.82 8.82 -45.56
N PHE A 22 -28.95 8.20 -45.20
CA PHE A 22 -29.43 8.14 -43.82
C PHE A 22 -28.49 7.32 -42.92
N LEU A 23 -27.99 6.17 -43.40
CA LEU A 23 -27.00 5.36 -42.68
C LEU A 23 -25.67 6.11 -42.49
N LEU A 24 -25.20 6.83 -43.51
CA LEU A 24 -24.00 7.67 -43.41
C LEU A 24 -24.18 8.83 -42.43
N LEU A 25 -25.38 9.44 -42.38
CA LEU A 25 -25.71 10.47 -41.41
C LEU A 25 -25.72 9.92 -39.98
N ILE A 26 -26.32 8.75 -39.75
CA ILE A 26 -26.30 8.08 -38.44
C ILE A 26 -24.86 7.74 -38.05
N LEU A 27 -24.05 7.20 -38.96
CA LEU A 27 -22.65 6.90 -38.70
C LEU A 27 -21.88 8.17 -38.33
N PHE A 28 -22.09 9.27 -39.05
CA PHE A 28 -21.48 10.56 -38.75
C PHE A 28 -21.92 11.08 -37.37
N ILE A 29 -23.21 11.02 -37.04
CA ILE A 29 -23.71 11.42 -35.71
C ILE A 29 -23.09 10.56 -34.62
N VAL A 30 -23.05 9.24 -34.79
CA VAL A 30 -22.46 8.31 -33.80
C VAL A 30 -20.97 8.62 -33.62
N VAL A 31 -20.19 8.76 -34.70
CA VAL A 31 -18.75 9.08 -34.64
C VAL A 31 -18.51 10.42 -33.92
N ASN A 32 -19.30 11.46 -34.21
CA ASN A 32 -19.16 12.75 -33.53
C ASN A 32 -19.72 12.77 -32.10
N SER A 33 -20.57 11.80 -31.73
CA SER A 33 -21.07 11.63 -30.36
C SER A 33 -20.06 10.89 -29.46
N PHE A 34 -19.12 10.16 -30.06
CA PHE A 34 -18.12 9.38 -29.34
C PHE A 34 -16.93 10.22 -28.82
N ASP A 35 -16.80 11.48 -29.22
CA ASP A 35 -15.72 12.39 -28.78
C ASP A 35 -15.91 12.93 -27.34
N SER A 36 -17.01 12.61 -26.67
CA SER A 36 -17.32 13.13 -25.32
C SER A 36 -17.65 12.07 -24.27
N LEU A 37 -17.41 10.78 -24.53
CA LEU A 37 -17.29 9.81 -23.45
C LEU A 37 -15.92 9.98 -22.78
N GLN A 38 -15.78 11.02 -21.97
CA GLN A 38 -14.75 11.07 -20.93
C GLN A 38 -14.99 9.85 -20.04
N ILE A 39 -14.25 8.77 -20.30
CA ILE A 39 -14.01 7.74 -19.30
C ILE A 39 -13.58 8.52 -18.06
N PRO A 40 -14.27 8.42 -16.91
CA PRO A 40 -13.82 9.09 -15.71
C PRO A 40 -12.39 8.62 -15.50
N GLN A 41 -11.43 9.55 -15.51
CA GLN A 41 -10.05 9.26 -15.13
C GLN A 41 -10.16 8.60 -13.76
N ILE A 42 -10.02 7.28 -13.70
CA ILE A 42 -10.03 6.54 -12.44
C ILE A 42 -8.81 7.10 -11.73
N GLN A 43 -9.04 8.04 -10.81
CA GLN A 43 -7.97 8.64 -10.04
C GLN A 43 -7.29 7.46 -9.34
N ARG A 44 -6.08 7.14 -9.79
CA ARG A 44 -5.35 5.99 -9.27
C ARG A 44 -5.05 6.31 -7.81
N HIS A 45 -5.64 5.55 -6.91
CA HIS A 45 -5.42 5.69 -5.48
C HIS A 45 -4.47 4.55 -5.09
N SER A 46 -3.21 4.88 -4.82
CA SER A 46 -2.24 3.94 -4.26
C SER A 46 -2.15 4.10 -2.75
N GLU A 47 -1.75 3.05 -2.05
CA GLU A 47 -1.46 3.08 -0.62
C GLU A 47 0.03 2.82 -0.42
N MET A 48 0.69 3.64 0.40
CA MET A 48 2.08 3.49 0.77
C MET A 48 2.19 3.28 2.27
N LEU A 49 2.81 2.17 2.67
CA LEU A 49 3.08 1.85 4.07
C LEU A 49 4.52 2.25 4.43
N VAL A 50 4.68 3.10 5.43
CA VAL A 50 5.97 3.70 5.82
C VAL A 50 6.25 3.51 7.31
N PRO A 51 7.40 2.96 7.73
CA PRO A 51 7.69 2.78 9.16
C PRO A 51 7.71 4.09 9.97
N LEU A 52 7.20 4.04 11.20
CA LEU A 52 7.31 5.12 12.18
C LEU A 52 8.80 5.48 12.41
N ASN A 53 9.09 6.78 12.52
CA ASN A 53 10.43 7.34 12.70
C ASN A 53 11.40 7.00 11.55
N SER A 54 10.90 6.71 10.35
CA SER A 54 11.71 6.53 9.14
C SER A 54 11.62 7.72 8.19
N THR A 55 12.50 7.75 7.18
CA THR A 55 12.45 8.72 6.09
C THR A 55 11.83 8.08 4.86
N THR A 56 10.86 8.76 4.25
CA THR A 56 10.23 8.34 2.99
C THR A 56 10.23 9.48 1.98
N ALA A 57 10.07 9.16 0.70
CA ALA A 57 9.98 10.14 -0.37
C ALA A 57 8.81 9.81 -1.31
N LEU A 58 8.00 10.81 -1.62
CA LEU A 58 6.92 10.73 -2.60
C LEU A 58 7.38 11.41 -3.90
N LEU A 59 7.23 10.73 -5.04
CA LEU A 59 7.63 11.23 -6.36
C LEU A 59 6.49 12.02 -7.01
N CYS A 60 6.80 13.17 -7.58
CA CYS A 60 5.86 13.87 -8.46
C CYS A 60 6.21 13.58 -9.93
N GLU A 61 5.45 12.70 -10.56
CA GLU A 61 5.66 12.29 -11.95
C GLU A 61 5.51 13.46 -12.96
N LEU A 62 4.81 14.53 -12.58
CA LEU A 62 4.53 15.66 -13.47
C LEU A 62 5.73 16.56 -13.74
N VAL A 63 6.69 16.61 -12.81
CA VAL A 63 7.96 17.36 -12.95
C VAL A 63 9.13 16.43 -13.23
N PHE A 64 8.95 15.13 -12.97
CA PHE A 64 9.89 14.08 -13.33
C PHE A 64 9.84 13.83 -14.85
N ASN A 65 11.02 13.78 -15.49
CA ASN A 65 11.21 13.20 -16.82
C ASN A 65 10.52 13.90 -18.01
N GLN A 66 10.10 15.17 -17.90
CA GLN A 66 9.47 15.90 -19.01
C GLN A 66 10.44 16.72 -19.88
N GLY A 67 11.75 16.72 -19.58
CA GLY A 67 12.73 17.57 -20.29
C GLY A 67 12.47 19.07 -20.18
N ARG A 68 11.55 19.49 -19.30
CA ARG A 68 11.19 20.88 -18.99
C ARG A 68 11.74 21.24 -17.61
N PRO A 69 12.96 21.80 -17.51
CA PRO A 69 13.59 22.10 -16.22
C PRO A 69 12.82 23.14 -15.39
N ASN A 70 11.96 23.94 -16.02
CA ASN A 70 11.20 25.01 -15.39
C ASN A 70 9.78 24.59 -14.99
N GLU A 71 9.43 23.31 -15.10
CA GLU A 71 8.10 22.85 -14.70
C GLU A 71 8.02 22.78 -13.18
N GLU A 72 7.06 23.50 -12.60
CA GLU A 72 6.83 23.55 -11.16
C GLU A 72 5.55 22.79 -10.78
N ALA A 73 5.61 22.13 -9.63
CA ALA A 73 4.46 21.50 -9.01
C ALA A 73 4.37 21.86 -7.53
N ARG A 74 3.13 21.87 -7.03
CA ARG A 74 2.84 21.95 -5.60
C ARG A 74 2.46 20.58 -5.05
N TRP A 75 2.99 20.23 -3.90
CA TRP A 75 2.56 19.09 -3.11
C TRP A 75 1.39 19.48 -2.22
N ILE A 76 0.37 18.63 -2.22
CA ILE A 76 -0.87 18.83 -1.48
C ILE A 76 -1.06 17.64 -0.53
N PHE A 77 -1.34 17.94 0.74
CA PHE A 77 -1.67 16.99 1.79
C PHE A 77 -3.04 17.36 2.36
N GLU A 78 -4.00 16.44 2.31
CA GLU A 78 -5.38 16.67 2.80
C GLU A 78 -6.00 17.97 2.25
N GLY A 79 -5.71 18.28 0.98
CA GLY A 79 -6.22 19.46 0.28
C GLY A 79 -5.46 20.76 0.54
N LYS A 80 -4.43 20.75 1.41
CA LYS A 80 -3.58 21.91 1.69
C LYS A 80 -2.23 21.81 0.99
N GLU A 81 -1.79 22.89 0.36
CA GLU A 81 -0.42 23.00 -0.15
C GLU A 81 0.59 22.92 1.01
N VAL A 82 1.51 21.96 0.92
CA VAL A 82 2.56 21.72 1.92
C VAL A 82 3.96 22.02 1.40
N ALA A 83 4.16 22.00 0.09
CA ALA A 83 5.46 22.28 -0.51
C ALA A 83 5.37 22.63 -2.00
N ARG A 84 6.46 23.20 -2.54
CA ARG A 84 6.67 23.41 -3.98
C ARG A 84 7.98 22.78 -4.41
N VAL A 85 7.99 22.21 -5.60
CA VAL A 85 9.13 21.50 -6.18
C VAL A 85 9.17 21.71 -7.70
N ASN A 86 10.32 21.40 -8.30
CA ASN A 86 10.51 21.33 -9.75
C ASN A 86 11.41 20.14 -10.10
N GLY A 87 11.75 19.98 -11.38
CA GLY A 87 12.64 18.91 -11.84
C GLY A 87 14.11 19.03 -11.38
N GLN A 88 14.43 20.00 -10.50
CA GLN A 88 15.77 20.29 -9.96
C GLN A 88 15.74 20.53 -8.45
N SER A 89 14.64 20.22 -7.76
CA SER A 89 14.54 20.46 -6.31
C SER A 89 13.62 19.45 -5.65
N ASN A 90 13.94 19.13 -4.40
CA ASN A 90 13.09 18.34 -3.52
C ASN A 90 12.61 19.21 -2.36
N ALA A 91 11.45 18.88 -1.80
CA ALA A 91 10.92 19.50 -0.60
C ALA A 91 11.08 18.57 0.60
N PHE A 92 11.19 19.16 1.80
CA PHE A 92 11.28 18.43 3.05
C PHE A 92 10.11 18.80 3.97
N LEU A 93 9.36 17.79 4.41
CA LEU A 93 8.31 17.94 5.41
C LEU A 93 8.91 17.63 6.79
N ASN A 94 9.07 18.68 7.61
CA ASN A 94 9.56 18.59 8.98
C ASN A 94 8.46 18.99 9.97
N ASN A 95 8.50 18.46 11.19
CA ASN A 95 7.49 18.65 12.25
C ASN A 95 7.32 20.10 12.77
N ASN A 96 8.03 21.09 12.19
CA ASN A 96 7.85 22.50 12.56
C ASN A 96 6.90 23.19 11.57
N PRO A 97 5.74 23.70 12.02
CA PRO A 97 4.75 24.37 11.16
C PRO A 97 5.20 25.77 10.67
N SER A 98 6.43 26.21 10.99
CA SER A 98 7.06 27.32 10.29
C SER A 98 7.70 26.78 9.01
N MET A 99 6.93 26.84 7.93
CA MET A 99 7.39 26.75 6.55
C MET A 99 8.63 27.64 6.35
N HIS A 100 9.81 27.07 6.54
CA HIS A 100 11.06 27.65 6.09
C HIS A 100 11.63 26.68 5.06
N LEU A 101 11.60 27.12 3.79
CA LEU A 101 12.44 26.58 2.74
C LEU A 101 13.89 26.63 3.21
N ASN A 102 14.40 25.51 3.69
CA ASN A 102 15.83 25.35 3.84
C ASN A 102 16.33 24.74 2.54
N ASN A 103 16.73 25.58 1.58
CA ASN A 103 17.56 25.17 0.45
C ASN A 103 18.93 24.75 1.01
N SER A 104 18.99 23.56 1.59
CA SER A 104 20.19 23.01 2.23
C SER A 104 20.92 22.10 1.24
N SER A 105 21.52 22.69 0.21
CA SER A 105 22.46 22.02 -0.68
C SER A 105 23.86 21.90 -0.07
N ASN A 106 23.97 21.55 1.23
CA ASN A 106 25.26 21.35 1.91
C ASN A 106 25.18 20.16 2.87
N ALA A 107 24.99 18.96 2.33
CA ALA A 107 25.27 17.71 3.01
C ALA A 107 26.41 16.99 2.26
N SER A 108 27.64 17.45 2.48
CA SER A 108 28.85 16.70 2.13
C SER A 108 29.11 15.66 3.22
N SER A 109 28.63 14.42 3.01
CA SER A 109 29.13 13.23 3.69
C SER A 109 28.75 11.95 2.94
N LYS A 110 29.54 11.60 1.91
CA LYS A 110 29.78 10.22 1.42
C LYS A 110 28.55 9.28 1.40
N ALA A 111 27.44 9.76 0.85
CA ALA A 111 26.28 8.98 0.42
C ALA A 111 25.92 9.49 -0.98
N ASP A 112 25.41 8.63 -1.85
CA ASP A 112 24.96 9.07 -3.17
C ASP A 112 23.96 10.23 -3.00
N PRO A 113 24.16 11.35 -3.70
CA PRO A 113 23.29 12.51 -3.55
C PRO A 113 21.86 12.12 -3.95
N ILE A 114 20.88 12.46 -3.12
CA ILE A 114 19.46 12.25 -3.44
C ILE A 114 19.17 13.01 -4.73
N PRO A 115 18.64 12.37 -5.78
CA PRO A 115 18.38 13.07 -7.03
C PRO A 115 17.33 14.16 -6.81
N GLU A 116 17.63 15.36 -7.27
CA GLU A 116 16.77 16.54 -7.16
C GLU A 116 15.74 16.53 -8.29
N ILE A 117 14.68 15.74 -8.13
CA ILE A 117 13.72 15.43 -9.22
C ILE A 117 12.26 15.62 -8.80
N GLY A 118 11.99 16.42 -7.78
CA GLY A 118 10.63 16.79 -7.39
C GLY A 118 10.05 15.96 -6.24
N PHE A 119 10.88 15.33 -5.41
CA PHE A 119 10.39 14.56 -4.27
C PHE A 119 9.81 15.44 -3.17
N LEU A 120 8.77 14.95 -2.50
CA LEU A 120 8.43 15.34 -1.13
C LEU A 120 9.04 14.33 -0.17
N ILE A 121 10.06 14.75 0.57
CA ILE A 121 10.79 13.93 1.53
C ILE A 121 10.20 14.19 2.92
N ILE A 122 9.67 13.15 3.54
CA ILE A 122 9.14 13.21 4.91
C ILE A 122 10.20 12.63 5.84
N GLN A 123 10.79 13.47 6.69
CA GLN A 123 11.79 13.05 7.65
C GLN A 123 11.12 12.62 8.96
N SER A 124 11.61 11.54 9.57
CA SER A 124 11.09 11.02 10.86
C SER A 124 9.56 10.89 10.88
N THR A 125 9.03 10.04 9.99
CA THR A 125 7.60 9.83 9.76
C THR A 125 6.84 9.59 11.08
N LEU A 126 5.81 10.41 11.34
CA LEU A 126 4.92 10.31 12.49
C LEU A 126 3.51 9.95 12.05
N ARG A 127 2.67 9.48 12.98
CA ARG A 127 1.25 9.16 12.70
C ARG A 127 0.45 10.36 12.15
N GLU A 128 0.86 11.59 12.47
CA GLU A 128 0.23 12.81 11.94
C GLU A 128 0.54 13.08 10.45
N HIS A 129 1.51 12.36 9.87
CA HIS A 129 1.78 12.38 8.43
C HIS A 129 0.91 11.37 7.67
N GLU A 130 0.03 10.61 8.32
CA GLU A 130 -0.94 9.76 7.61
C GLU A 130 -1.97 10.61 6.87
N GLY A 131 -2.27 10.24 5.62
CA GLY A 131 -3.29 10.92 4.83
C GLY A 131 -3.02 10.86 3.34
N ASP A 132 -3.83 11.60 2.58
CA ASP A 132 -3.76 11.63 1.13
C ASP A 132 -2.80 12.72 0.62
N TYR A 133 -1.80 12.30 -0.16
CA TYR A 133 -0.84 13.16 -0.83
C TYR A 133 -1.04 13.11 -2.34
N TRP A 134 -0.91 14.25 -3.00
CA TRP A 134 -0.81 14.33 -4.46
C TRP A 134 -0.03 15.58 -4.85
N CYS A 135 0.50 15.59 -6.07
CA CYS A 135 1.08 16.81 -6.64
C CYS A 135 0.18 17.40 -7.72
N GLU A 136 0.27 18.71 -7.91
CA GLU A 136 -0.43 19.45 -8.95
C GLU A 136 0.57 20.35 -9.67
N ARG A 137 0.56 20.28 -11.00
CA ARG A 137 1.40 21.12 -11.85
C ARG A 137 0.84 22.53 -11.95
N LEU A 138 1.69 23.54 -11.78
CA LEU A 138 1.25 24.93 -11.69
C LEU A 138 0.86 25.54 -13.04
N SER A 139 1.38 25.03 -14.15
CA SER A 139 1.17 25.60 -15.48
C SER A 139 -0.24 25.37 -16.03
N ASP A 140 -0.83 24.20 -15.75
CA ASP A 140 -2.11 23.78 -16.31
C ASP A 140 -3.06 23.10 -15.29
N GLY A 141 -2.65 22.97 -14.03
CA GLY A 141 -3.45 22.35 -12.98
C GLY A 141 -3.58 20.84 -13.10
N LEU A 142 -2.74 20.18 -13.92
CA LEU A 142 -2.77 18.73 -14.04
C LEU A 142 -2.44 18.09 -12.68
N LEU A 143 -3.25 17.11 -12.27
CA LEU A 143 -3.08 16.39 -11.02
C LEU A 143 -2.28 15.10 -11.23
N GLY A 144 -1.32 14.85 -10.34
CA GLY A 144 -0.60 13.60 -10.25
C GLY A 144 -1.42 12.51 -9.56
N GLU A 145 -0.83 11.31 -9.46
CA GLU A 145 -1.41 10.21 -8.70
C GLU A 145 -1.66 10.60 -7.24
N ARG A 146 -2.78 10.14 -6.67
CA ARG A 146 -3.07 10.32 -5.24
C ARG A 146 -2.58 9.09 -4.48
N THR A 147 -1.68 9.31 -3.52
CA THR A 147 -1.13 8.25 -2.68
C THR A 147 -1.56 8.48 -1.24
N ARG A 148 -2.20 7.47 -0.64
CA ARG A 148 -2.52 7.44 0.79
C ARG A 148 -1.33 6.91 1.57
N LEU A 149 -0.70 7.77 2.36
CA LEU A 149 0.38 7.37 3.26
C LEU A 149 -0.22 6.79 4.55
N ARG A 150 0.25 5.60 4.92
CA ARG A 150 -0.04 4.94 6.19
C ARG A 150 1.24 4.65 6.93
N VAL A 151 1.23 4.82 8.24
CA VAL A 151 2.42 4.65 9.07
C VAL A 151 2.42 3.26 9.70
N ALA A 152 3.46 2.48 9.41
CA ALA A 152 3.66 1.18 10.00
C ALA A 152 4.21 1.33 11.42
N PHE A 153 3.57 0.71 12.39
CA PHE A 153 4.04 0.68 13.76
C PHE A 153 3.57 -0.57 14.47
N LEU A 154 4.33 -0.95 15.49
CA LEU A 154 4.06 -2.11 16.30
C LEU A 154 4.06 -1.71 17.77
N LYS A 155 2.95 -1.98 18.45
CA LYS A 155 2.89 -1.82 19.90
C LYS A 155 3.66 -2.97 20.54
N GLN A 156 4.62 -2.63 21.40
CA GLN A 156 5.34 -3.63 22.18
C GLN A 156 4.39 -4.32 23.16
N PHE A 157 4.72 -5.56 23.49
CA PHE A 157 4.04 -6.30 24.54
C PHE A 157 4.13 -5.59 25.88
N ALA A 158 3.12 -5.77 26.73
CA ALA A 158 3.17 -5.25 28.09
C ALA A 158 4.34 -5.89 28.85
N PRO A 159 5.07 -5.13 29.69
CA PRO A 159 6.13 -5.71 30.51
C PRO A 159 5.61 -6.89 31.33
N GLY A 160 6.33 -8.03 31.29
CA GLY A 160 5.94 -9.25 31.99
C GLY A 160 4.85 -10.07 31.30
N SER A 161 4.33 -9.66 30.14
CA SER A 161 3.46 -10.53 29.34
C SER A 161 4.30 -11.60 28.64
N GLY A 162 3.82 -12.84 28.67
CA GLY A 162 4.43 -13.97 28.00
C GLY A 162 3.37 -15.02 27.65
N PRO A 163 3.78 -16.11 26.99
CA PRO A 163 2.88 -17.20 26.66
C PRO A 163 2.11 -17.73 27.87
N VAL A 164 0.80 -17.89 27.72
CA VAL A 164 -0.09 -18.45 28.75
C VAL A 164 -0.58 -19.82 28.30
N ILE A 165 -0.62 -20.79 29.21
CA ILE A 165 -1.20 -22.11 28.92
C ILE A 165 -2.72 -21.98 29.03
N VAL A 166 -3.43 -22.21 27.93
CA VAL A 166 -4.90 -22.07 27.85
C VAL A 166 -5.51 -23.44 27.57
N GLY A 167 -5.61 -24.26 28.61
CA GLY A 167 -6.15 -25.62 28.52
C GLY A 167 -5.32 -26.65 29.29
N GLY A 168 -5.95 -27.79 29.59
CA GLY A 168 -5.41 -28.81 30.50
C GLY A 168 -5.85 -28.54 31.93
N GLY A 169 -6.72 -29.39 32.47
CA GLY A 169 -7.13 -29.33 33.88
C GLY A 169 -5.93 -29.44 34.83
N SER A 170 -6.19 -29.35 36.13
CA SER A 170 -5.17 -29.43 37.19
C SER A 170 -4.28 -30.69 37.17
N SER A 171 -4.64 -31.71 36.39
CA SER A 171 -3.86 -32.92 36.12
C SER A 171 -3.26 -32.84 34.72
N ARG A 172 -1.98 -32.49 34.61
CA ARG A 172 -1.22 -32.48 33.36
C ARG A 172 -0.74 -33.90 33.07
N GLU A 173 -1.58 -34.68 32.40
CA GLU A 173 -1.25 -36.05 32.03
C GLU A 173 -0.37 -36.10 30.78
N GLU A 174 0.52 -37.09 30.72
CA GLU A 174 1.34 -37.39 29.55
C GLU A 174 0.49 -37.62 28.31
N GLY A 175 0.92 -37.03 27.19
CA GLY A 175 0.22 -37.16 25.91
C GLY A 175 -1.00 -36.26 25.73
N GLN A 176 -1.33 -35.36 26.67
CA GLN A 176 -2.39 -34.37 26.46
C GLN A 176 -1.93 -33.20 25.57
N LEU A 177 -2.92 -32.62 24.86
CA LEU A 177 -2.76 -31.39 24.10
C LEU A 177 -2.49 -30.22 25.04
N VAL A 178 -1.40 -29.51 24.82
CA VAL A 178 -1.12 -28.23 25.48
C VAL A 178 -1.24 -27.10 24.47
N VAL A 179 -2.03 -26.09 24.84
CA VAL A 179 -2.20 -24.87 24.04
C VAL A 179 -1.48 -23.72 24.73
N LEU A 180 -0.57 -23.09 24.02
CA LEU A 180 0.12 -21.88 24.45
C LEU A 180 -0.43 -20.69 23.66
N ASP A 181 -1.11 -19.78 24.35
CA ASP A 181 -1.60 -18.53 23.77
C ASP A 181 -0.55 -17.44 23.95
N CYS A 182 -0.25 -16.75 22.86
CA CYS A 182 0.56 -15.54 22.91
C CYS A 182 -0.33 -14.35 23.27
N PRO A 183 0.12 -13.44 24.15
CA PRO A 183 -0.55 -12.16 24.38
C PRO A 183 -0.81 -11.44 23.05
N GLN A 184 -1.99 -10.87 22.90
CA GLN A 184 -2.33 -10.09 21.71
C GLN A 184 -1.71 -8.69 21.81
N THR A 185 -1.23 -8.17 20.69
CA THR A 185 -0.84 -6.76 20.57
C THR A 185 -1.47 -6.15 19.33
N PHE A 186 -1.34 -4.83 19.22
CA PHE A 186 -1.80 -4.08 18.07
C PHE A 186 -0.62 -3.59 17.23
N GLY A 187 -0.79 -3.64 15.92
CA GLY A 187 0.15 -3.08 14.95
C GLY A 187 -0.56 -2.73 13.66
N VAL A 188 0.05 -1.85 12.89
CA VAL A 188 -0.35 -1.52 11.53
C VAL A 188 0.84 -1.85 10.62
N PRO A 189 0.69 -2.77 9.64
CA PRO A 189 -0.43 -3.71 9.45
C PRO A 189 -0.56 -4.68 10.64
N PRO A 190 -1.65 -5.47 10.72
CA PRO A 190 -1.81 -6.47 11.77
C PRO A 190 -0.55 -7.35 11.90
N PRO A 191 0.01 -7.49 13.12
CA PRO A 191 1.27 -8.17 13.31
C PRO A 191 1.13 -9.68 13.17
N ILE A 192 2.23 -10.32 12.80
CA ILE A 192 2.33 -11.78 12.75
C ILE A 192 3.06 -12.26 14.01
N ILE A 193 2.53 -13.33 14.62
CA ILE A 193 3.11 -13.95 15.81
C ILE A 193 4.15 -14.99 15.38
N ASN A 194 5.36 -14.86 15.90
CA ASN A 194 6.41 -15.87 15.74
C ASN A 194 6.74 -16.50 17.09
N TRP A 195 6.75 -17.83 17.11
CA TRP A 195 7.17 -18.61 18.27
C TRP A 195 8.67 -18.91 18.21
N LYS A 196 9.29 -18.89 19.38
CA LYS A 196 10.67 -19.30 19.61
C LYS A 196 10.73 -20.32 20.74
N LEU A 197 11.58 -21.32 20.56
CA LEU A 197 11.93 -22.30 21.59
C LEU A 197 13.42 -22.14 21.87
N ASN A 198 13.78 -21.84 23.13
CA ASN A 198 15.16 -21.65 23.57
C ASN A 198 15.95 -20.61 22.74
N GLY A 199 15.25 -19.58 22.24
CA GLY A 199 15.85 -18.50 21.44
C GLY A 199 15.85 -18.74 19.93
N GLU A 200 15.66 -19.97 19.47
CA GLU A 200 15.62 -20.35 18.06
C GLU A 200 14.18 -20.34 17.52
N ARG A 201 14.01 -20.11 16.20
CA ARG A 201 12.68 -20.00 15.59
C ARG A 201 12.01 -21.36 15.61
N LEU A 202 10.73 -21.40 15.98
CA LEU A 202 10.01 -22.66 16.06
C LEU A 202 9.91 -23.38 14.71
N ILE A 203 9.99 -22.65 13.59
CA ILE A 203 9.98 -23.23 12.24
C ILE A 203 11.09 -24.29 12.06
N ASP A 204 12.21 -24.12 12.76
CA ASP A 204 13.36 -25.02 12.72
C ASP A 204 13.11 -26.32 13.51
N PHE A 205 12.04 -26.36 14.32
CA PHE A 205 11.65 -27.50 15.16
C PHE A 205 10.28 -28.06 14.83
N LEU A 206 9.57 -27.53 13.82
CA LEU A 206 8.25 -28.02 13.44
C LEU A 206 8.35 -29.52 13.17
N SER A 207 7.74 -30.29 14.07
CA SER A 207 7.68 -31.75 14.03
C SER A 207 6.21 -32.15 14.03
N LEU A 208 5.93 -33.44 13.85
CA LEU A 208 4.56 -34.01 13.88
C LEU A 208 3.75 -33.67 15.15
N ASN A 209 4.38 -33.13 16.19
CA ASN A 209 3.76 -32.88 17.49
C ASN A 209 3.54 -31.39 17.81
N MET A 210 3.90 -30.46 16.90
CA MET A 210 3.79 -29.01 17.13
C MET A 210 3.16 -28.28 15.94
N GLU A 211 2.18 -27.42 16.19
CA GLU A 211 1.41 -26.71 15.16
C GLU A 211 1.09 -25.28 15.62
N ILE A 212 1.13 -24.31 14.70
CA ILE A 212 0.66 -22.95 14.97
C ILE A 212 -0.76 -22.83 14.42
N ALA A 213 -1.71 -22.59 15.30
CA ALA A 213 -3.11 -22.40 14.94
C ALA A 213 -3.30 -21.06 14.20
N PRO A 214 -4.39 -20.89 13.41
CA PRO A 214 -4.64 -19.66 12.64
C PRO A 214 -4.74 -18.39 13.49
N ASN A 215 -5.09 -18.53 14.78
CA ASN A 215 -5.13 -17.43 15.75
C ASN A 215 -3.75 -17.07 16.34
N GLY A 216 -2.69 -17.78 15.92
CA GLY A 216 -1.32 -17.61 16.40
C GLY A 216 -0.96 -18.41 17.65
N SER A 217 -1.87 -19.20 18.22
CA SER A 217 -1.57 -20.08 19.36
C SER A 217 -0.69 -21.26 18.94
N LEU A 218 0.18 -21.72 19.84
CA LEU A 218 0.99 -22.91 19.63
C LEU A 218 0.32 -24.14 20.27
N LEU A 219 0.03 -25.14 19.44
CA LEU A 219 -0.53 -26.43 19.82
C LEU A 219 0.60 -27.46 19.95
N LEU A 220 0.62 -28.18 21.08
CA LEU A 220 1.55 -29.27 21.36
C LEU A 220 0.75 -30.56 21.54
N HIS A 221 0.65 -31.39 20.49
CA HIS A 221 -0.27 -32.53 20.40
C HIS A 221 0.13 -33.75 21.24
N LYS A 222 1.43 -33.98 21.44
CA LYS A 222 1.95 -35.13 22.21
C LYS A 222 3.18 -34.73 23.01
N LEU A 223 2.97 -34.18 24.19
CA LEU A 223 4.02 -34.01 25.18
C LEU A 223 4.36 -35.39 25.77
N PHE A 224 5.34 -36.06 25.16
CA PHE A 224 5.97 -37.24 25.75
C PHE A 224 6.96 -36.77 26.82
N PHE A 225 6.77 -37.23 28.05
CA PHE A 225 7.74 -37.09 29.12
C PHE A 225 8.88 -38.07 28.84
N LEU A 226 9.70 -37.77 27.82
CA LEU A 226 10.93 -38.54 27.60
C LEU A 226 11.86 -38.30 28.79
N THR A 227 11.80 -39.26 29.72
CA THR A 227 12.46 -39.32 31.03
C THR A 227 11.94 -38.30 32.05
N LYS A 228 11.94 -38.70 33.32
CA LYS A 228 11.53 -37.93 34.52
C LYS A 228 12.29 -36.60 34.77
N ARG A 229 12.77 -35.91 33.72
CA ARG A 229 13.44 -34.61 33.78
C ARG A 229 12.80 -33.51 32.93
N LEU A 230 11.84 -33.81 32.06
CA LEU A 230 11.25 -32.81 31.15
C LEU A 230 9.79 -32.49 31.49
N LEU A 231 9.56 -32.07 32.74
CA LEU A 231 8.51 -31.11 33.09
C LEU A 231 8.74 -30.52 34.48
N HIS A 232 10.01 -30.25 34.80
CA HIS A 232 10.26 -28.93 35.37
C HIS A 232 10.34 -28.00 34.17
N LEU A 233 9.35 -27.11 34.01
CA LEU A 233 9.44 -25.88 33.19
C LEU A 233 10.54 -24.95 33.75
N ARG A 234 11.74 -25.48 34.02
CA ARG A 234 12.93 -24.77 34.52
C ARG A 234 14.02 -24.66 33.45
N GLY A 235 13.80 -25.16 32.23
CA GLY A 235 14.85 -25.19 31.19
C GLY A 235 14.40 -25.07 29.73
N CYS A 236 13.10 -25.09 29.42
CA CYS A 236 12.62 -24.77 28.06
C CYS A 236 11.91 -23.42 28.10
N GLN A 237 12.48 -22.42 27.43
CA GLN A 237 11.93 -21.08 27.37
C GLN A 237 11.18 -20.90 26.05
N PHE A 238 9.85 -20.82 26.13
CA PHE A 238 9.02 -20.39 25.01
C PHE A 238 8.83 -18.88 25.06
N CYS A 239 9.04 -18.24 23.91
CA CYS A 239 8.79 -16.82 23.73
C CYS A 239 7.96 -16.63 22.47
N CYS A 240 7.03 -15.69 22.51
CA CYS A 240 6.43 -15.14 21.30
C CYS A 240 6.93 -13.72 21.08
N GLN A 241 7.12 -13.35 19.81
CA GLN A 241 7.51 -12.01 19.39
C GLN A 241 6.63 -11.59 18.21
N ASN A 242 6.44 -10.28 18.07
CA ASN A 242 5.73 -9.71 16.94
C ASN A 242 6.70 -9.42 15.81
N SER A 243 6.27 -9.64 14.58
CA SER A 243 6.95 -9.17 13.37
C SER A 243 5.97 -8.51 12.41
N PHE A 244 6.53 -7.71 11.51
CA PHE A 244 5.89 -7.31 10.26
C PHE A 244 6.15 -8.33 9.17
#